data_AF-V4LWW0-F1
#
_entry.id   AF-V4LWW0-F1
#
_cell.length_a   1.000
_cell.length_b   1.000
_cell.length_c   1.000
_cell.angle_alpha   90.00
_cell.angle_beta   90.00
_cell.angle_gamma   90.00
#
_symmetry.space_group_name_H-M   'P 1'
#
loop_
_entity.id
_entity.type
_entity.pdbx_description
1 polymer ?
#
loop_
_entity_poly.entity_id
_entity_poly.type
_entity_poly.pdbx_seq_one_letter_code
_entity_poly.pdbx_strand_id
1 'polypeptide(L)' 'MIRLRTYAGLSFLATLAVIYHAFSSRGQFYPATVYLSTSKISLVLLLNMCLVLMLSLWHLVKLVFLGSLREAE' A
#
# COMPACT_ATOMS: atom_id res chain seq x y z
N MET A 1 13.73 3.09 -16.10
CA MET A 1 13.57 2.92 -14.64
C MET A 1 12.18 3.37 -14.26
N ILE A 2 11.33 2.48 -13.71
CA ILE A 2 9.98 2.84 -13.26
C ILE A 2 10.12 3.84 -12.11
N ARG A 3 9.50 5.03 -12.21
CA ARG A 3 9.55 6.02 -11.12
C ARG A 3 8.87 5.42 -9.89
N LEU A 4 9.46 5.62 -8.71
CA LEU A 4 8.89 5.13 -7.45
C LEU A 4 7.44 5.60 -7.24
N ARG A 5 7.12 6.81 -7.73
CA ARG A 5 5.75 7.38 -7.76
C ARG A 5 4.77 6.56 -8.61
N THR A 6 5.18 6.11 -9.79
CA THR A 6 4.32 5.30 -10.66
C THR A 6 4.12 3.90 -10.07
N TYR A 7 5.15 3.34 -9.42
CA TYR A 7 5.03 2.07 -8.71
C TYR A 7 4.08 2.16 -7.53
N ALA A 8 4.23 3.17 -6.67
CA ALA A 8 3.35 3.40 -5.53
C ALA A 8 1.89 3.60 -5.95
N GLY A 9 1.66 4.36 -7.02
CA GLY A 9 0.32 4.53 -7.59
C GLY A 9 -0.28 3.22 -8.11
N LEU A 10 0.52 2.41 -8.80
CA LEU A 10 0.07 1.11 -9.31
C LEU A 10 -0.25 0.14 -8.17
N SER A 11 0.61 0.05 -7.15
CA SER A 11 0.36 -0.77 -5.96
C SER A 11 -0.89 -0.31 -5.22
N PHE A 12 -1.13 1.00 -5.12
CA PHE A 12 -2.33 1.55 -4.47
C PHE A 12 -3.61 1.14 -5.20
N LEU A 13 -3.63 1.27 -6.53
CA LEU A 13 -4.75 0.82 -7.35
C LEU A 13 -4.96 -0.70 -7.24
N ALA A 14 -3.88 -1.48 -7.25
CA ALA A 14 -3.96 -2.93 -7.11
C ALA A 14 -4.58 -3.35 -5.76
N THR A 15 -4.20 -2.68 -4.67
CA THR A 15 -4.76 -3.00 -3.35
C THR A 15 -6.20 -2.56 -3.20
N LEU A 16 -6.60 -1.39 -3.74
CA LEU A 16 -8.01 -1.01 -3.80
C LEU A 16 -8.83 -2.02 -4.58
N ALA A 17 -8.33 -2.50 -5.72
CA ALA A 17 -9.01 -3.52 -6.52
C ALA A 17 -9.18 -4.84 -5.76
N VAL A 18 -8.16 -5.30 -5.03
CA VAL A 18 -8.25 -6.53 -4.22
C VAL A 18 -9.21 -6.37 -3.04
N ILE A 19 -9.20 -5.23 -2.35
CA ILE A 19 -10.14 -4.94 -1.27
C ILE A 19 -11.56 -4.91 -1.84
N TYR A 20 -11.79 -4.17 -2.92
CA TYR A 20 -13.11 -4.10 -3.56
C TYR A 20 -13.60 -5.48 -4.01
N HIS A 21 -12.74 -6.29 -4.63
CA HIS A 21 -13.09 -7.65 -5.04
C HIS A 21 -13.46 -8.51 -3.82
N ALA A 22 -12.69 -8.47 -2.74
CA ALA A 22 -12.95 -9.28 -1.56
C ALA A 22 -14.26 -8.88 -0.86
N PHE A 23 -14.54 -7.56 -0.76
CA PHE A 23 -15.78 -7.05 -0.19
C PHE A 23 -16.99 -7.35 -1.08
N SER A 24 -16.87 -7.14 -2.40
CA SER A 24 -17.94 -7.46 -3.36
C SER A 24 -18.25 -8.96 -3.41
N SER A 25 -17.25 -9.82 -3.20
CA SER A 25 -17.43 -11.27 -3.27
C SER A 25 -18.00 -11.87 -1.98
N ARG A 26 -17.88 -11.19 -0.82
CA ARG A 26 -18.22 -11.78 0.48
C ARG A 26 -19.19 -10.97 1.35
N GLY A 27 -19.54 -9.73 0.98
CA GLY A 27 -20.63 -8.91 1.54
C GLY A 27 -20.55 -8.55 3.04
N GLN A 28 -19.78 -9.30 3.83
CA GLN A 28 -19.61 -9.18 5.27
C GLN A 28 -18.14 -8.93 5.59
N PHE A 29 -17.89 -8.02 6.54
CA PHE A 29 -16.56 -7.54 6.90
C PHE A 29 -15.61 -8.67 7.36
N TYR A 30 -16.13 -9.61 8.15
CA TYR A 30 -15.33 -10.72 8.71
C TYR A 30 -14.83 -11.71 7.65
N PRO A 31 -15.68 -12.34 6.81
CA PRO A 31 -15.21 -13.27 5.79
C PRO A 31 -14.41 -12.61 4.67
N ALA A 32 -14.61 -11.32 4.39
CA ALA A 32 -13.75 -10.56 3.48
C ALA A 32 -12.33 -10.41 4.07
N THR A 33 -12.22 -10.02 5.34
CA THR A 33 -10.93 -9.89 6.03
C THR A 33 -10.18 -11.22 6.12
N VAL A 34 -10.89 -12.31 6.45
CA VAL A 34 -10.31 -13.66 6.46
C VAL A 34 -9.82 -14.04 5.06
N TYR A 35 -10.57 -13.75 4.00
CA TYR A 35 -10.15 -14.02 2.62
C TYR A 35 -8.87 -13.27 2.23
N LEU A 36 -8.77 -11.97 2.58
CA LEU A 36 -7.55 -11.20 2.35
C LEU A 36 -6.33 -11.81 3.05
N SER A 37 -6.51 -12.30 4.29
CA SER A 37 -5.43 -12.91 5.08
C SER A 37 -5.10 -14.34 4.67
N THR A 38 -6.02 -15.06 4.01
CA THR A 38 -5.82 -16.48 3.64
C THR A 38 -5.23 -16.62 2.23
N SER A 39 -5.53 -15.70 1.32
CA SER A 39 -5.05 -15.74 -0.06
C SER A 39 -3.61 -15.21 -0.18
N LYS A 40 -2.64 -16.08 -0.55
CA LYS A 40 -1.22 -15.72 -0.76
C LYS A 40 -1.03 -14.46 -1.61
N ILE A 41 -1.80 -14.32 -2.68
CA ILE A 41 -1.68 -13.17 -3.61
C ILE A 41 -2.15 -11.88 -2.93
N SER A 42 -3.30 -11.92 -2.25
CA SER A 42 -3.83 -10.79 -1.50
C SER A 42 -2.89 -10.37 -0.37
N LEU A 43 -2.30 -11.34 0.33
CA LEU A 43 -1.33 -11.11 1.39
C LEU A 43 -0.06 -10.40 0.86
N VAL A 44 0.50 -10.87 -0.26
CA VAL A 44 1.67 -10.24 -0.90
C VAL A 44 1.38 -8.81 -1.34
N LEU A 45 0.21 -8.56 -1.95
CA LEU A 45 -0.21 -7.21 -2.36
C LEU A 45 -0.42 -6.29 -1.16
N LEU A 46 -1.02 -6.79 -0.08
CA LEU A 46 -1.20 -6.02 1.16
C LEU A 46 0.14 -5.68 1.81
N LEU A 47 1.06 -6.64 1.85
CA LEU A 47 2.40 -6.46 2.41
C LEU A 47 3.21 -5.44 1.58
N ASN A 48 3.08 -5.50 0.25
CA ASN A 48 3.68 -4.52 -0.65
C ASN A 48 3.19 -3.11 -0.34
N MET A 49 1.88 -2.95 -0.11
CA MET A 49 1.31 -1.67 0.28
C MET A 49 1.76 -1.19 1.66
N CYS A 50 1.90 -2.09 2.65
CA CYS A 50 2.48 -1.73 3.94
C CYS A 50 3.90 -1.16 3.78
N LEU A 51 4.74 -1.74 2.91
CA LEU A 51 6.07 -1.22 2.64
C LEU A 51 6.03 0.16 1.96
N VAL A 52 5.17 0.35 0.96
CA VAL A 52 4.98 1.64 0.30
C VAL A 52 4.49 2.70 1.29
N LEU A 53 3.56 2.35 2.18
CA LEU A 53 3.08 3.23 3.24
C LEU A 53 4.19 3.58 4.23
N MET A 54 4.98 2.61 4.68
CA MET A 54 6.11 2.85 5.59
C MET A 54 7.13 3.83 4.98
N LEU A 55 7.49 3.64 3.70
CA LEU A 55 8.39 4.54 3.00
C LEU A 55 7.78 5.94 2.78
N SER A 56 6.49 6.00 2.48
CA SER A 56 5.77 7.27 2.32
C SER A 56 5.64 8.02 3.63
N LEU A 57 5.38 7.31 4.74
CA LEU A 57 5.33 7.86 6.08
C LEU A 57 6.70 8.39 6.50
N TRP A 58 7.75 7.63 6.23
CA TRP A 58 9.12 8.07 6.47
C TRP A 58 9.44 9.35 5.70
N HIS A 59 9.03 9.43 4.43
CA HIS A 59 9.20 10.64 3.63
C HIS A 59 8.37 11.81 4.19
N LEU A 60 7.16 11.56 4.70
CA LEU A 60 6.29 12.56 5.30
C LEU A 60 6.85 13.07 6.63
N VAL A 61 7.35 12.17 7.49
CA VAL A 61 8.05 12.53 8.73
C VAL A 61 9.28 13.38 8.43
N LYS A 62 10.11 12.99 7.46
CA LYS A 62 11.26 13.82 7.03
C LYS A 62 10.80 15.21 6.56
N LEU A 63 9.73 15.28 5.77
CA LEU A 63 9.21 16.54 5.26
C LEU A 63 8.63 17.44 6.37
N VAL A 64 7.94 16.86 7.35
CA VAL A 64 7.34 17.60 8.48
C VAL A 64 8.39 18.08 9.47
N PHE A 65 9.38 17.25 9.80
CA PHE A 65 10.36 17.56 10.86
C PHE A 65 11.64 18.22 10.34
N LEU A 66 12.16 17.81 9.18
CA LEU A 66 13.43 18.32 8.62
C LEU A 66 13.21 19.26 7.43
N GLY A 67 11.99 19.35 6.89
CA GLY A 67 11.71 20.17 5.71
C GLY A 67 12.32 19.59 4.43
N SER A 68 12.70 20.47 3.49
CA SER A 68 13.40 20.09 2.26
C SER A 68 14.88 19.80 2.54
N LEU A 69 15.25 18.54 2.81
CA LEU A 69 16.67 18.15 2.75
C LEU A 69 17.19 18.41 1.34
N ARG A 70 18.22 19.26 1.23
CA ARG A 70 18.98 19.45 -0.02
C ARG A 70 19.89 18.25 -0.25
N GLU A 71 20.17 17.95 -1.52
CA GLU A 71 20.97 16.82 -2.06
C GLU A 71 22.41 16.66 -1.53
N ALA A 72 22.81 17.41 -0.49
CA ALA A 72 24.14 17.36 0.12
C ALA A 72 24.20 16.52 1.41
N GLU A 73 23.06 16.01 1.90
CA GLU A 73 22.94 15.08 3.06
C GLU A 73 22.18 13.81 2.66
#